data_AF-A0A0V1MCJ0-F1
#
_entry.id   AF-A0A0V1MCJ0-F1
#
_cell.length_a   1.000
_cell.length_b   1.000
_cell.length_c   1.000
_cell.angle_alpha   90.00
_cell.angle_beta   90.00
_cell.angle_gamma   90.00
#
_symmetry.space_group_name_H-M   'P 1'
#
loop_
_entity.id
_entity.type
_entity.pdbx_description
1 polymer ?
#
loop_
_entity_poly.entity_id
_entity_poly.type
_entity_poly.pdbx_seq_one_letter_code
_entity_poly.pdbx_strand_id
1 'polypeptide(L)'
;MNNALSLNKLAIDPTAADAEKEWKFWLLQFQDFVQLTMDPGVDLLKILRLYLTASTFEYVQDCKSYEEAIAKLNEVYVKPKNVILARYEFISRKQRDGESLEEFLRALQRLSKNCEYENVTAEQYREEMIRDAFINNMSSDEIRTRILEHNVISLQEAVNKALELNSAINFLPQCIKN
;
A
#
# COMPACT_ATOMS: atom_id res chain seq x y z
N MET A 1 -29.19 31.65 8.50
CA MET A 1 -29.01 30.92 7.22
C MET A 1 -28.76 29.47 7.59
N ASN A 2 -29.76 28.59 7.42
CA ASN A 2 -29.57 27.16 7.55
C ASN A 2 -28.81 26.68 6.30
N ASN A 3 -27.48 26.66 6.36
CA ASN A 3 -26.73 25.88 5.39
C ASN A 3 -26.97 24.42 5.76
N ALA A 4 -27.87 23.77 5.02
CA ALA A 4 -28.01 22.32 5.09
C ALA A 4 -26.62 21.72 4.78
N LEU A 5 -26.07 20.97 5.73
CA LEU A 5 -24.86 20.20 5.51
C LEU A 5 -25.12 19.32 4.28
N SER A 6 -24.20 19.29 3.32
CA SER A 6 -24.35 18.49 2.09
C SER A 6 -23.07 17.74 1.80
N LEU A 7 -23.17 16.45 1.48
CA LEU A 7 -22.05 15.62 1.07
C LEU A 7 -22.10 15.36 -0.44
N ASN A 8 -20.96 15.47 -1.10
CA ASN A 8 -20.85 15.14 -2.53
C ASN A 8 -20.84 13.62 -2.74
N LYS A 9 -21.32 13.17 -3.90
CA LYS A 9 -21.20 11.77 -4.29
C LYS A 9 -19.74 11.35 -4.44
N LEU A 10 -19.45 10.08 -4.17
CA LEU A 10 -18.16 9.47 -4.35
C LEU A 10 -17.84 9.34 -5.85
N ALA A 11 -17.09 10.30 -6.37
CA ALA A 11 -16.70 10.42 -7.76
C ALA A 11 -15.17 10.44 -7.87
N ILE A 12 -14.53 9.33 -7.48
CA ILE A 12 -13.09 9.15 -7.51
C ILE A 12 -12.77 8.11 -8.58
N ASP A 13 -11.79 8.38 -9.43
CA ASP A 13 -11.21 7.38 -10.33
C ASP A 13 -10.27 6.46 -9.51
N PRO A 14 -10.56 5.16 -9.37
CA PRO A 14 -9.71 4.22 -8.62
C PRO A 14 -8.27 4.12 -9.14
N THR A 15 -8.04 4.50 -10.40
CA THR A 15 -6.71 4.42 -11.02
C THR A 15 -5.84 5.64 -10.72
N ALA A 16 -6.44 6.76 -10.31
CA ALA A 16 -5.75 8.01 -10.03
C ALA A 16 -4.66 7.86 -8.95
N ALA A 17 -3.63 8.71 -9.04
CA ALA A 17 -2.49 8.68 -8.12
C ALA A 17 -2.87 9.07 -6.68
N ASP A 18 -3.89 9.90 -6.52
CA ASP A 18 -4.42 10.40 -5.25
C ASP A 18 -5.71 9.68 -4.79
N ALA A 19 -6.12 8.61 -5.49
CA ALA A 19 -7.36 7.88 -5.22
C ALA A 19 -7.49 7.46 -3.74
N GLU A 20 -6.41 6.91 -3.15
CA GLU A 20 -6.39 6.50 -1.73
C GLU A 20 -6.64 7.69 -0.79
N LYS A 21 -6.01 8.84 -1.07
CA LYS A 21 -6.11 10.04 -0.25
C LYS A 21 -7.52 10.61 -0.32
N GLU A 22 -8.05 10.77 -1.53
CA GLU A 22 -9.39 11.32 -1.74
C GLU A 22 -10.46 10.37 -1.17
N TRP A 23 -10.28 9.06 -1.28
CA TRP A 23 -11.17 8.07 -0.68
C TRP A 23 -11.19 8.18 0.85
N LYS A 24 -10.02 8.22 1.49
CA LYS A 24 -9.90 8.38 2.96
C LYS A 24 -10.54 9.68 3.43
N PHE A 25 -10.33 10.77 2.70
CA PHE A 25 -10.93 12.05 3.02
C PHE A 25 -12.46 12.02 2.86
N TRP A 26 -12.96 11.49 1.75
CA TRP A 26 -14.39 11.36 1.51
C TRP A 26 -15.07 10.46 2.55
N LEU A 27 -14.45 9.34 2.91
CA LEU A 27 -14.99 8.41 3.93
C LEU A 27 -15.12 9.09 5.29
N LEU A 28 -14.12 9.88 5.68
CA LEU A 28 -14.18 10.69 6.91
C LEU A 28 -15.36 11.68 6.85
N GLN A 29 -15.49 12.42 5.74
CA GLN A 29 -16.61 13.34 5.56
C GLN A 29 -17.97 12.65 5.55
N PHE A 30 -18.07 11.44 4.99
CA PHE A 30 -19.27 10.63 5.00
C PHE A 30 -19.66 10.25 6.44
N GLN A 31 -18.70 9.79 7.23
CA GLN A 31 -18.91 9.43 8.63
C GLN A 31 -19.36 10.64 9.46
N ASP A 32 -18.68 11.78 9.32
CA ASP A 32 -19.05 13.02 9.99
C ASP A 32 -20.45 13.49 9.57
N PHE A 33 -20.75 13.43 8.27
CA PHE A 33 -22.05 13.81 7.72
C PHE A 33 -23.18 12.95 8.31
N VAL A 34 -23.02 11.62 8.32
CA VAL A 34 -24.02 10.71 8.88
C VAL A 34 -24.23 10.98 10.36
N GLN A 35 -23.14 11.16 11.12
CA GLN A 35 -23.23 11.44 12.55
C GLN A 35 -23.96 12.75 12.86
N LEU A 36 -23.78 13.78 12.02
CA LEU A 36 -24.36 15.10 12.24
C LEU A 36 -25.81 15.24 11.73
N THR A 37 -26.24 14.39 10.80
CA THR A 37 -27.49 14.60 10.07
C THR A 37 -28.49 13.46 10.16
N MET A 38 -28.05 12.26 10.54
CA MET A 38 -28.90 11.06 10.55
C MET A 38 -29.16 10.56 11.98
N ASP A 39 -30.31 9.94 12.19
CA ASP A 39 -30.65 9.34 13.48
C ASP A 39 -29.79 8.09 13.77
N PRO A 40 -29.44 7.85 15.05
CA PRO A 40 -28.79 6.61 15.47
C PRO A 40 -29.64 5.39 15.08
N GLY A 41 -29.01 4.40 14.43
CA GLY A 41 -29.68 3.16 13.99
C GLY A 41 -30.22 3.18 12.57
N VAL A 42 -29.98 4.27 11.81
CA VAL A 42 -30.21 4.26 10.36
C VAL A 42 -29.35 3.20 9.67
N ASP A 43 -29.89 2.62 8.60
CA ASP A 43 -29.18 1.65 7.78
C ASP A 43 -28.05 2.34 6.97
N LEU A 44 -26.83 2.28 7.50
CA LEU A 44 -25.65 2.91 6.91
C LEU A 44 -25.37 2.43 5.48
N LEU A 45 -25.69 1.19 5.15
CA LEU A 45 -25.50 0.66 3.80
C LEU A 45 -26.45 1.35 2.81
N LYS A 46 -27.71 1.57 3.19
CA LYS A 46 -28.65 2.35 2.37
C LYS A 46 -28.17 3.78 2.19
N ILE A 47 -27.72 4.44 3.26
CA ILE A 47 -27.20 5.80 3.17
C ILE A 47 -25.96 5.87 2.26
N LEU A 48 -25.00 4.96 2.42
CA LEU A 48 -23.81 4.87 1.57
C LEU A 48 -24.20 4.80 0.09
N ARG A 49 -25.11 3.90 -0.29
CA ARG A 49 -25.56 3.70 -1.68
C ARG A 49 -26.13 4.98 -2.33
N LEU A 50 -26.79 5.86 -1.55
CA LEU A 50 -27.32 7.12 -2.08
C LEU A 50 -26.22 8.08 -2.53
N TYR A 51 -25.05 8.01 -1.90
CA TYR A 51 -23.90 8.85 -2.19
C TYR A 51 -22.89 8.18 -3.14
N LEU A 52 -23.17 6.99 -3.67
CA LEU A 52 -22.36 6.38 -4.71
C LEU A 52 -22.74 6.89 -6.10
N THR A 53 -21.75 6.87 -7.00
CA THR A 53 -21.96 6.93 -8.44
C THR A 53 -22.23 5.52 -8.99
N ALA A 54 -22.73 5.43 -10.23
CA ALA A 54 -23.02 4.13 -10.85
C ALA A 54 -21.76 3.25 -10.94
N SER A 55 -20.63 3.82 -11.37
CA SER A 55 -19.35 3.11 -11.47
C SER A 55 -18.86 2.59 -10.12
N THR A 56 -19.01 3.36 -9.04
CA THR A 56 -18.59 2.88 -7.71
C THR A 56 -19.57 1.87 -7.12
N PHE A 57 -20.86 1.97 -7.44
CA PHE A 57 -21.88 1.03 -6.98
C PHE A 57 -21.64 -0.39 -7.49
N GLU A 58 -21.09 -0.56 -8.70
CA GLU A 58 -20.77 -1.87 -9.28
C GLU A 58 -19.90 -2.73 -8.35
N TYR A 59 -19.00 -2.12 -7.57
CA TYR A 59 -18.13 -2.84 -6.64
C TYR A 59 -18.87 -3.37 -5.41
N VAL A 60 -19.97 -2.74 -4.99
CA VAL A 60 -20.65 -3.02 -3.70
C VAL A 60 -22.08 -3.50 -3.85
N GLN A 61 -22.53 -3.78 -5.07
CA GLN A 61 -23.92 -4.14 -5.37
C GLN A 61 -24.41 -5.37 -4.59
N ASP A 62 -23.52 -6.34 -4.38
CA ASP A 62 -23.81 -7.60 -3.69
C ASP A 62 -23.52 -7.56 -2.18
N CYS A 63 -22.92 -6.46 -1.68
CA CYS A 63 -22.60 -6.32 -0.26
C CYS A 63 -23.88 -6.25 0.58
N LYS A 64 -23.89 -6.99 1.69
CA LYS A 64 -25.03 -7.15 2.60
C LYS A 64 -24.93 -6.29 3.84
N SER A 65 -23.74 -5.77 4.15
CA SER A 65 -23.52 -4.85 5.26
C SER A 65 -22.69 -3.64 4.86
N TYR A 66 -22.71 -2.62 5.70
CA TYR A 66 -21.88 -1.43 5.52
C TYR A 66 -20.39 -1.78 5.62
N GLU A 67 -20.02 -2.65 6.55
CA GLU A 67 -18.64 -3.09 6.77
C GLU A 67 -18.08 -3.82 5.55
N GLU A 68 -18.89 -4.70 4.94
CA GLU A 68 -18.51 -5.41 3.71
C GLU A 68 -18.31 -4.42 2.54
N ALA A 69 -19.20 -3.45 2.39
CA ALA A 69 -19.09 -2.43 1.35
C ALA A 69 -17.84 -1.54 1.55
N ILE A 70 -17.56 -1.11 2.78
CA ILE A 70 -16.36 -0.32 3.10
C ILE A 70 -15.09 -1.14 2.86
N ALA A 71 -15.06 -2.42 3.24
CA ALA A 71 -13.92 -3.30 2.95
C ALA A 71 -13.67 -3.39 1.44
N LYS A 72 -14.73 -3.58 0.64
CA LYS A 72 -14.61 -3.66 -0.81
C LYS A 72 -14.15 -2.35 -1.45
N LEU A 73 -14.67 -1.21 -0.99
CA LEU A 73 -14.22 0.10 -1.47
C LEU A 73 -12.78 0.38 -1.06
N ASN A 74 -12.34 -0.08 0.13
CA ASN A 74 -10.94 0.00 0.51
C ASN A 74 -10.05 -0.81 -0.46
N GLU A 75 -10.43 -2.03 -0.86
CA GLU A 75 -9.67 -2.80 -1.86
C GLU A 75 -9.55 -2.06 -3.21
N VAL A 76 -10.59 -1.32 -3.59
CA VAL A 76 -10.65 -0.57 -4.85
C VAL A 76 -9.76 0.67 -4.83
N TYR A 77 -9.81 1.45 -3.75
CA TYR A 77 -9.14 2.75 -3.68
C TYR A 77 -7.78 2.73 -2.96
N VAL A 78 -7.55 1.76 -2.08
CA VAL A 78 -6.30 1.59 -1.34
C VAL A 78 -5.47 0.53 -2.06
N LYS A 79 -4.59 0.98 -2.94
CA LYS A 79 -3.65 0.09 -3.63
C LYS A 79 -2.75 -0.59 -2.58
N PRO A 80 -2.55 -1.92 -2.64
CA PRO A 80 -1.60 -2.59 -1.76
C PRO A 80 -0.24 -1.91 -1.87
N LYS A 81 0.28 -1.44 -0.74
CA LYS A 81 1.61 -0.84 -0.71
C LYS A 81 2.62 -1.96 -0.87
N ASN A 82 3.62 -1.71 -1.70
CA ASN A 82 4.77 -2.60 -1.76
C ASN A 82 5.68 -2.30 -0.58
N VAL A 83 5.40 -2.96 0.54
CA VAL A 83 6.10 -2.77 1.82
C VAL A 83 7.59 -3.09 1.67
N ILE A 84 7.92 -4.11 0.88
CA ILE A 84 9.29 -4.55 0.64
C ILE A 84 10.08 -3.47 -0.12
N LEU A 85 9.49 -2.88 -1.16
CA LEU A 85 10.07 -1.75 -1.89
C LEU A 85 10.21 -0.52 -0.99
N ALA A 86 9.18 -0.17 -0.21
CA ALA A 86 9.25 0.97 0.70
C ALA A 86 10.38 0.81 1.75
N ARG A 87 10.52 -0.38 2.32
CA ARG A 87 11.61 -0.70 3.26
C ARG A 87 12.98 -0.65 2.57
N TYR A 88 13.09 -1.18 1.35
CA TYR A 88 14.32 -1.05 0.56
C TYR A 88 14.68 0.41 0.30
N GLU A 89 13.75 1.24 -0.17
CA GLU A 89 13.97 2.67 -0.41
C GLU A 89 14.39 3.41 0.86
N PHE A 90 13.77 3.10 2.00
CA PHE A 90 14.12 3.67 3.29
C PHE A 90 15.53 3.28 3.75
N ILE A 91 15.86 1.98 3.73
CA ILE A 91 17.14 1.45 4.25
C ILE A 91 18.31 1.80 3.31
N SER A 92 18.08 1.82 1.99
CA SER A 92 19.11 2.13 0.99
C SER A 92 19.40 3.63 0.87
N ARG A 93 18.57 4.50 1.47
CA ARG A 93 18.71 5.95 1.35
C ARG A 93 19.96 6.47 2.08
N LYS A 94 20.96 6.87 1.29
CA LYS A 94 22.19 7.54 1.76
C LYS A 94 22.11 9.04 1.56
N GLN A 95 22.66 9.85 2.47
CA GLN A 95 22.75 11.31 2.33
C GLN A 95 23.39 11.66 0.98
N ARG A 96 22.80 12.63 0.27
CA ARG A 96 23.31 13.09 -1.03
C ARG A 96 24.39 14.14 -0.83
N ASP A 97 25.26 14.30 -1.83
CA ASP A 97 26.24 15.38 -1.83
C ASP A 97 25.53 16.75 -1.75
N GLY A 98 25.89 17.55 -0.74
CA GLY A 98 25.29 18.87 -0.49
C GLY A 98 23.93 18.87 0.22
N GLU A 99 23.35 17.71 0.54
CA GLU A 99 22.11 17.62 1.33
C GLU A 99 22.38 17.91 2.81
N SER A 100 21.58 18.77 3.44
CA SER A 100 21.70 19.04 4.88
C SER A 100 21.27 17.83 5.72
N LEU A 101 21.72 17.75 6.97
CA LEU A 101 21.30 16.68 7.88
C LEU A 101 19.78 16.73 8.16
N GLU A 102 19.20 17.92 8.23
CA GLU A 102 17.76 18.13 8.41
C GLU A 102 16.96 17.72 7.17
N GLU A 103 17.49 17.95 5.97
CA GLU A 103 16.88 17.47 4.72
C GLU A 103 16.92 15.95 4.65
N PHE A 104 18.07 15.35 4.97
CA PHE A 104 18.23 13.90 4.98
C PHE A 104 17.31 13.24 6.00
N LEU A 105 17.23 13.76 7.23
CA LEU A 105 16.31 13.25 8.26
C LEU A 105 14.85 13.36 7.82
N ARG A 106 14.44 14.49 7.23
CA ARG A 106 13.08 14.66 6.70
C ARG A 106 12.77 13.67 5.59
N ALA A 107 13.74 13.38 4.72
CA ALA A 107 13.59 12.38 3.67
C ALA A 107 13.40 10.97 4.26
N LEU A 108 14.21 10.58 5.24
CA LEU A 108 14.07 9.30 5.96
C LEU A 108 12.73 9.17 6.67
N GLN A 109 12.29 10.21 7.39
CA GLN A 109 10.98 10.27 8.06
C GLN A 109 9.81 10.19 7.08
N ARG A 110 9.98 10.65 5.83
CA ARG A 110 8.95 10.52 4.79
C ARG A 110 8.89 9.10 4.26
N LEU A 111 10.04 8.49 3.99
CA LEU A 111 10.12 7.11 3.46
C LEU A 111 9.61 6.09 4.48
N SER A 112 9.93 6.27 5.76
CA SER A 112 9.54 5.35 6.84
C SER A 112 8.02 5.18 6.97
N LYS A 113 7.21 6.18 6.58
CA LYS A 113 5.74 6.13 6.66
C LYS A 113 5.10 5.02 5.83
N ASN A 114 5.80 4.51 4.82
CA ASN A 114 5.30 3.46 3.94
C ASN A 114 5.86 2.07 4.29
N CYS A 115 6.70 1.95 5.32
CA CYS A 115 7.35 0.69 5.69
C CYS A 115 6.46 -0.29 6.48
N GLU A 116 5.24 0.12 6.85
CA GLU A 116 4.24 -0.66 7.61
C GLU A 116 4.83 -1.38 8.84
N TYR A 117 4.77 -0.68 9.99
CA TYR A 117 5.25 -1.19 11.27
C TYR A 117 4.13 -1.92 12.02
N GLU A 118 4.35 -3.19 12.31
CA GLU A 118 3.38 -4.05 12.99
C GLU A 118 3.94 -4.56 14.33
N ASN A 119 3.04 -4.91 15.24
CA ASN A 119 3.42 -5.56 16.50
C ASN A 119 3.64 -7.06 16.24
N VAL A 120 4.88 -7.43 15.94
CA VAL A 120 5.28 -8.80 15.60
C VAL A 120 6.11 -9.45 16.70
N THR A 121 6.25 -10.78 16.63
CA THR A 121 7.15 -11.50 17.56
C THR A 121 8.61 -11.12 17.29
N ALA A 122 9.47 -11.31 18.30
CA ALA A 122 10.91 -11.09 18.13
C ALA A 122 11.53 -11.98 17.04
N GLU A 123 10.95 -13.17 16.81
CA GLU A 123 11.40 -14.07 15.74
C GLU A 123 11.02 -13.53 14.36
N GLN A 124 9.77 -13.12 14.18
CA GLN A 124 9.29 -12.51 12.94
C GLN A 124 10.10 -11.26 12.61
N TYR A 125 10.36 -10.40 13.60
CA TYR A 125 11.20 -9.22 13.42
C TYR A 125 12.63 -9.59 12.99
N ARG A 126 13.21 -10.66 13.55
CA ARG A 126 14.54 -11.15 13.15
C ARG A 126 14.53 -11.60 11.69
N GLU A 127 13.53 -12.36 11.25
CA GLU A 127 13.41 -12.80 9.86
C GLU A 127 13.26 -11.62 8.89
N GLU A 128 12.44 -10.63 9.23
CA GLU A 128 12.29 -9.40 8.45
C GLU A 128 13.62 -8.65 8.34
N MET A 129 14.36 -8.51 9.44
CA MET A 129 15.67 -7.86 9.44
C MET A 129 16.68 -8.57 8.54
N ILE A 130 16.70 -9.90 8.57
CA ILE A 130 17.57 -10.70 7.68
C ILE A 130 17.15 -10.52 6.23
N ARG A 131 15.85 -10.58 5.94
CA ARG A 131 15.30 -10.41 4.57
C ARG A 131 15.68 -9.05 4.01
N ASP A 132 15.43 -7.99 4.77
CA ASP A 132 15.66 -6.62 4.32
C ASP A 132 17.17 -6.37 4.10
N ALA A 133 18.03 -6.91 4.97
CA ALA A 133 19.48 -6.88 4.79
C ALA A 133 19.95 -7.69 3.56
N PHE A 134 19.38 -8.88 3.33
CA PHE A 134 19.70 -9.73 2.18
C PHE A 134 19.36 -9.03 0.87
N ILE A 135 18.16 -8.44 0.76
CA ILE A 135 17.72 -7.71 -0.44
C ILE A 135 18.58 -6.45 -0.65
N ASN A 136 18.79 -5.65 0.40
CA ASN A 136 19.47 -4.37 0.29
C ASN A 136 20.96 -4.51 -0.09
N ASN A 137 21.64 -5.53 0.43
CA ASN A 137 23.09 -5.70 0.24
C ASN A 137 23.46 -6.67 -0.89
N MET A 138 22.48 -7.16 -1.65
CA MET A 138 22.73 -7.99 -2.82
C MET A 138 23.48 -7.20 -3.91
N SER A 139 24.45 -7.85 -4.56
CA SER A 139 25.21 -7.24 -5.66
C SER A 139 24.44 -7.23 -6.99
N SER A 140 23.59 -8.23 -7.23
CA SER A 140 22.80 -8.33 -8.44
C SER A 140 21.56 -7.43 -8.38
N ASP A 141 21.61 -6.32 -9.10
CA ASP A 141 20.46 -5.40 -9.29
C ASP A 141 19.28 -6.08 -9.96
N GLU A 142 19.54 -6.98 -10.90
CA GLU A 142 18.49 -7.72 -11.62
C GLU A 142 17.69 -8.60 -10.67
N ILE A 143 18.37 -9.42 -9.87
CA ILE A 143 17.71 -10.31 -8.89
C ILE A 143 16.97 -9.49 -7.83
N ARG A 144 17.61 -8.43 -7.30
CA ARG A 144 16.98 -7.52 -6.35
C ARG A 144 15.68 -6.94 -6.94
N THR A 145 15.72 -6.42 -8.16
CA THR A 145 14.55 -5.82 -8.82
C THR A 145 13.39 -6.81 -8.91
N ARG A 146 13.67 -8.07 -9.30
CA ARG A 146 12.66 -9.14 -9.36
C ARG A 146 12.06 -9.53 -8.01
N ILE A 147 12.80 -9.34 -6.92
CA ILE A 147 12.28 -9.57 -5.57
C ILE A 147 11.39 -8.39 -5.15
N LEU A 148 11.82 -7.16 -5.43
CA LEU A 148 11.09 -5.93 -5.11
C LEU A 148 9.77 -5.78 -5.87
N GLU A 149 9.51 -6.57 -6.92
CA GLU A 149 8.22 -6.60 -7.64
C GLU A 149 7.06 -7.16 -6.78
N HIS A 150 7.31 -7.87 -5.68
CA HIS A 150 6.23 -8.40 -4.82
C HIS A 150 5.87 -7.43 -3.71
N ASN A 151 4.57 -7.28 -3.47
CA ASN A 151 4.07 -6.44 -2.38
C ASN A 151 4.45 -6.99 -0.99
N VAL A 152 4.44 -8.32 -0.86
CA VAL A 152 4.77 -9.06 0.37
C VAL A 152 5.60 -10.29 -0.02
N ILE A 153 6.68 -10.55 0.71
CA ILE A 153 7.50 -11.76 0.56
C ILE A 153 8.17 -12.11 1.89
N SER A 154 8.15 -13.39 2.27
CA SER A 154 8.89 -13.89 3.43
C SER A 154 10.39 -13.96 3.15
N LEU A 155 11.20 -14.13 4.20
CA LEU A 155 12.63 -14.39 4.06
C LEU A 155 12.89 -15.62 3.18
N GLN A 156 12.18 -16.73 3.45
CA GLN A 156 12.37 -17.99 2.73
C GLN A 156 12.04 -17.85 1.24
N GLU A 157 10.94 -17.20 0.91
CA GLU A 157 10.53 -16.96 -0.49
C GLU A 157 11.53 -16.06 -1.22
N ALA A 158 12.03 -15.00 -0.56
CA ALA A 158 13.02 -14.10 -1.13
C ALA A 158 14.34 -14.83 -1.44
N VAL A 159 14.79 -15.70 -0.52
CA VAL A 159 15.99 -16.52 -0.71
C VAL A 159 15.78 -17.52 -1.85
N ASN A 160 14.67 -18.26 -1.87
CA ASN A 160 14.38 -19.24 -2.92
C ASN A 160 14.38 -18.57 -4.30
N LYS A 161 13.66 -17.46 -4.44
CA LYS A 161 13.61 -16.72 -5.71
C LYS A 161 14.99 -16.20 -6.12
N ALA A 162 15.79 -15.69 -5.18
CA ALA A 162 17.14 -15.24 -5.46
C ALA A 162 18.03 -16.37 -6.00
N LEU A 163 17.97 -17.55 -5.38
CA LEU A 163 18.76 -18.71 -5.76
C LEU A 163 18.34 -19.28 -7.13
N GLU A 164 17.03 -19.34 -7.39
CA GLU A 164 16.48 -19.74 -8.68
C GLU A 164 16.95 -18.82 -9.81
N LEU A 165 16.81 -17.51 -9.63
CA LEU A 165 17.25 -16.50 -10.61
C LEU A 165 18.78 -16.52 -10.79
N ASN A 166 19.54 -16.59 -9.70
CA ASN A 166 21.00 -16.67 -9.76
C ASN A 166 21.46 -17.91 -10.53
N SER A 167 20.81 -19.06 -10.32
CA SER A 167 21.10 -20.28 -11.07
C SER A 167 20.82 -20.08 -12.55
N ALA A 168 19.64 -19.58 -12.92
CA ALA A 168 19.27 -19.32 -14.31
C ALA A 168 20.25 -18.38 -15.03
N ILE A 169 20.66 -17.28 -14.38
CA ILE A 169 21.64 -16.33 -14.92
C ILE A 169 23.00 -16.99 -15.14
N ASN A 170 23.43 -17.87 -14.22
CA ASN A 170 24.72 -18.57 -14.31
C ASN A 170 24.72 -19.76 -15.29
N PHE A 171 23.56 -20.25 -15.74
CA PHE A 171 23.46 -21.29 -16.78
C PHE A 171 23.53 -20.72 -18.21
N LEU A 172 23.09 -19.49 -18.44
CA LEU A 172 23.15 -18.84 -19.77
C LEU A 172 24.56 -18.69 -20.40
N PRO A 173 25.66 -18.49 -19.64
CA PRO A 173 27.02 -18.42 -20.20
C PRO A 173 27.52 -19.70 -20.87
N GLN A 174 26.87 -20.85 -20.64
CA GLN A 174 27.32 -22.15 -21.19
C GLN A 174 26.68 -22.49 -22.54
N CYS A 175 25.57 -21.85 -22.92
CA CYS A 175 24.85 -22.18 -24.16
C CYS A 175 25.33 -21.41 -25.41
N ILE A 176 26.24 -20.43 -25.27
CA ILE A 176 26.77 -19.62 -26.38
C ILE A 176 28.21 -20.02 -26.76
N LYS A 177 28.68 -21.19 -26.31
CA LYS A 177 30.04 -21.70 -26.58
C LYS A 177 30.09 -23.02 -27.35
N ASN A 178 29.02 -23.38 -28.08
CA ASN A 178 29.02 -24.50 -29.01
C ASN A 178 28.68 -24.03 -30.42
#